data_AF-B4IPU4-F1
#
_entry.id   AF-B4IPU4-F1
#
_cell.length_a   1.000
_cell.length_b   1.000
_cell.length_c   1.000
_cell.angle_alpha   90.00
_cell.angle_beta   90.00
_cell.angle_gamma   90.00
#
_symmetry.space_group_name_H-M   'P 1'
#
loop_
_entity.id
_entity.type
_entity.pdbx_description
1 polymer ?
#
loop_
_entity_poly.entity_id
_entity_poly.type
_entity_poly.pdbx_seq_one_letter_code
_entity_poly.pdbx_strand_id
1 'polypeptide(L)'
;IIREKVSTSTLLLIAQTAKNLQHLHVRRFAVILRCDWPRHPEWSNEFYAWLKRNSRSYEAVEREISQILGYKWRLLSDRDFKQLTVNVKSGA
;
A
#
# COMPACT_ATOMS: atom_id res chain seq x y z
N ILE A 1 -9.12 4.01 -3.64
CA ILE A 1 -9.47 3.41 -2.32
C ILE A 1 -9.42 1.90 -2.45
N ILE A 2 -8.87 1.20 -1.46
CA ILE A 2 -8.95 -0.27 -1.36
C ILE A 2 -9.90 -0.63 -0.22
N ARG A 3 -10.93 -1.45 -0.51
CA ARG A 3 -11.94 -1.87 0.50
C ARG A 3 -11.74 -3.32 0.93
N GLU A 4 -11.09 -4.10 0.09
CA GLU A 4 -10.79 -5.52 0.26
C GLU A 4 -9.60 -5.74 1.19
N LYS A 5 -9.44 -6.98 1.66
CA LYS A 5 -8.22 -7.37 2.40
C LYS A 5 -7.03 -7.43 1.46
N VAL A 6 -5.92 -6.83 1.85
CA VAL A 6 -4.67 -6.80 1.07
C VAL A 6 -3.46 -7.03 1.95
N SER A 7 -2.40 -7.63 1.42
CA SER A 7 -1.16 -7.83 2.18
C SER A 7 -0.30 -6.56 2.20
N THR A 8 0.60 -6.49 3.18
CA THR A 8 1.62 -5.42 3.24
C THR A 8 2.54 -5.43 2.02
N SER A 9 2.91 -6.60 1.48
CA SER A 9 3.68 -6.67 0.24
C SER A 9 2.90 -6.15 -0.98
N THR A 10 1.59 -6.42 -1.08
CA THR A 10 0.77 -5.88 -2.17
C THR A 10 0.73 -4.35 -2.14
N LEU A 11 0.63 -3.74 -0.95
CA LEU A 11 0.63 -2.27 -0.83
C LEU A 11 1.95 -1.65 -1.31
N LEU A 12 3.09 -2.27 -0.97
CA LEU A 12 4.40 -1.82 -1.44
C LEU A 12 4.50 -1.93 -2.97
N LEU A 13 4.00 -3.02 -3.55
CA LEU A 13 3.98 -3.21 -5.00
C LEU A 13 3.08 -2.19 -5.70
N ILE A 14 1.90 -1.86 -5.14
CA ILE A 14 1.02 -0.82 -5.67
C ILE A 14 1.73 0.53 -5.66
N ALA A 15 2.35 0.92 -4.54
CA ALA A 15 3.06 2.20 -4.47
C ALA A 15 4.21 2.26 -5.48
N GLN A 16 4.99 1.19 -5.60
CA GLN A 16 6.12 1.13 -6.52
C GLN A 16 5.72 1.20 -7.99
N THR A 17 4.59 0.59 -8.36
CA THR A 17 4.10 0.53 -9.75
C THR A 17 3.31 1.79 -10.12
N ALA A 18 2.47 2.30 -9.23
CA ALA A 18 1.61 3.45 -9.46
C ALA A 18 2.21 4.73 -8.85
N LYS A 19 3.40 5.13 -9.29
CA LYS A 19 4.12 6.31 -8.74
C LYS A 19 3.37 7.64 -8.91
N ASN A 20 2.47 7.72 -9.90
CA ASN A 20 1.63 8.90 -10.14
C ASN A 20 0.32 8.89 -9.33
N LEU A 21 0.14 7.94 -8.41
CA LEU A 21 -1.05 7.84 -7.59
C LEU A 21 -1.10 8.98 -6.57
N GLN A 22 -2.01 9.92 -6.75
CA GLN A 22 -2.18 11.06 -5.85
C GLN A 22 -2.74 10.65 -4.48
N HIS A 23 -3.62 9.64 -4.45
CA HIS A 23 -4.32 9.24 -3.24
C HIS A 23 -4.47 7.72 -3.13
N LEU A 24 -3.74 7.12 -2.20
CA LEU A 24 -3.93 5.74 -1.74
C LEU A 24 -4.62 5.75 -0.37
N HIS A 25 -5.81 5.17 -0.24
CA HIS A 25 -6.52 5.05 1.03
C HIS A 25 -6.81 3.60 1.35
N VAL A 26 -6.33 3.14 2.51
CA VAL A 26 -6.40 1.75 2.97
C VAL A 26 -6.68 1.71 4.46
N ARG A 27 -7.64 0.90 4.88
CA ARG A 27 -8.00 0.66 6.28
C ARG A 27 -7.00 -0.31 6.93
N ARG A 28 -6.41 0.04 8.07
CA ARG A 28 -5.41 -0.79 8.77
C ARG A 28 -5.91 -2.21 9.06
N PHE A 29 -7.15 -2.37 9.52
CA PHE A 29 -7.75 -3.68 9.81
C PHE A 29 -7.93 -4.60 8.59
N ALA A 30 -7.93 -4.04 7.38
CA ALA A 30 -7.99 -4.81 6.15
C ALA A 30 -6.59 -5.21 5.64
N VAL A 31 -5.52 -4.79 6.31
CA VAL A 31 -4.16 -5.12 5.90
C VAL A 31 -3.66 -6.35 6.64
N ILE A 32 -3.19 -7.33 5.89
CA ILE A 32 -2.57 -8.54 6.40
C ILE A 32 -1.05 -8.34 6.41
N LEU A 33 -0.43 -8.44 7.58
CA LEU A 33 1.01 -8.35 7.71
C LEU A 33 1.69 -9.60 7.14
N ARG A 34 2.07 -9.56 5.87
CA ARG A 34 2.60 -10.72 5.14
C ARG A 34 3.36 -10.29 3.88
N CYS A 35 4.47 -10.98 3.61
CA CYS A 35 5.08 -11.02 2.28
C CYS A 35 4.58 -12.27 1.54
N ASP A 36 3.47 -12.17 0.82
CA ASP A 36 2.83 -13.33 0.16
C ASP A 36 3.21 -13.49 -1.32
N TRP A 37 4.00 -12.57 -1.87
CA TRP A 37 4.44 -12.65 -3.25
C TRP A 37 5.67 -13.55 -3.41
N PRO A 38 5.63 -14.56 -4.32
CA PRO A 38 6.84 -15.24 -4.75
C PRO A 38 7.75 -14.27 -5.52
N ARG A 39 9.05 -14.60 -5.64
CA ARG A 39 9.97 -13.78 -6.44
C ARG A 39 9.61 -13.91 -7.92
N HIS A 40 9.23 -12.82 -8.56
CA HIS A 40 9.06 -12.78 -10.01
C HIS A 40 10.43 -12.87 -10.71
N PRO A 41 10.56 -13.59 -11.84
CA PRO A 41 11.85 -13.73 -12.55
C PRO A 41 12.48 -12.39 -12.96
N GLU A 42 11.65 -11.40 -13.30
CA GLU A 42 12.10 -10.06 -13.71
C GLU A 42 12.50 -9.14 -12.55
N TRP A 43 12.26 -9.56 -11.30
CA TRP A 43 12.66 -8.77 -10.15
C TRP A 43 14.13 -8.96 -9.84
N SER A 44 14.84 -7.84 -9.68
CA SER A 44 16.20 -7.90 -9.14
C SER A 44 16.20 -8.48 -7.72
N ASN A 45 17.35 -9.02 -7.31
CA ASN A 45 17.51 -9.57 -5.97
C ASN A 45 17.31 -8.49 -4.90
N GLU A 46 17.79 -7.28 -5.18
CA GLU A 46 17.69 -6.10 -4.33
C GLU A 46 16.23 -5.70 -4.15
N PHE A 47 15.45 -5.69 -5.23
CA PHE A 47 14.03 -5.37 -5.18
C PHE A 47 13.25 -6.38 -4.32
N TYR A 48 13.48 -7.68 -4.54
CA TYR A 48 12.79 -8.70 -3.77
C TYR A 48 13.23 -8.70 -2.29
N ALA A 49 14.50 -8.42 -2.01
CA ALA A 49 15.00 -8.24 -0.65
C ALA A 49 14.37 -7.03 0.04
N TRP A 50 14.25 -5.90 -0.68
CA TRP A 50 13.56 -4.70 -0.22
C TRP A 50 12.09 -5.00 0.12
N LEU A 51 11.37 -5.71 -0.76
CA LEU A 51 9.97 -6.08 -0.55
C LEU A 51 9.82 -6.93 0.72
N LYS A 52 10.61 -8.01 0.84
CA LYS A 52 10.61 -8.90 2.02
C LYS A 52 10.97 -8.20 3.32
N ARG A 53 11.86 -7.20 3.27
CA ARG A 53 12.29 -6.43 4.45
C ARG A 53 11.19 -5.49 4.90
N ASN A 54 10.61 -4.73 3.97
CA ASN A 54 9.71 -3.63 4.30
C ASN A 54 8.26 -4.07 4.51
N SER A 55 7.87 -5.27 4.07
CA SER A 55 6.52 -5.82 4.33
C SER A 55 6.33 -6.36 5.77
N ARG A 56 7.32 -6.23 6.65
CA ARG A 56 7.36 -6.89 7.98
C ARG A 56 6.75 -6.09 9.12
N SER A 57 6.47 -4.80 8.94
CA SER A 57 5.73 -4.00 9.91
C SER A 57 4.91 -2.92 9.20
N TYR A 58 3.85 -2.45 9.85
CA TYR A 58 3.05 -1.36 9.30
C TYR A 58 3.88 -0.07 9.20
N GLU A 59 4.76 0.17 10.16
CA GLU A 59 5.60 1.36 10.22
C GLU A 59 6.61 1.39 9.07
N ALA A 60 7.18 0.24 8.70
CA ALA A 60 8.06 0.13 7.54
C ALA A 60 7.29 0.38 6.24
N VAL A 61 6.11 -0.24 6.08
CA VAL A 61 5.24 -0.01 4.91
C VAL A 61 4.86 1.46 4.79
N GLU A 62 4.40 2.08 5.88
CA GLU A 62 4.00 3.49 5.88
C GLU A 62 5.17 4.41 5.50
N ARG A 63 6.37 4.14 6.01
CA ARG A 63 7.58 4.89 5.67
C ARG A 63 7.91 4.77 4.19
N GLU A 64 8.00 3.55 3.65
CA GLU A 64 8.38 3.34 2.25
C GLU A 64 7.33 3.92 1.29
N ILE A 65 6.04 3.71 1.55
CA ILE A 65 4.96 4.26 0.71
C ILE A 65 4.97 5.79 0.78
N SER A 66 5.22 6.38 1.95
CA SER A 66 5.35 7.84 2.07
C SER A 66 6.50 8.38 1.22
N GLN A 67 7.64 7.69 1.20
CA GLN A 67 8.79 8.06 0.38
C GLN A 67 8.49 7.94 -1.12
N ILE A 68 7.81 6.86 -1.54
CA ILE A 68 7.47 6.63 -2.95
C ILE A 68 6.44 7.64 -3.46
N LEU A 69 5.40 7.95 -2.67
CA LEU A 69 4.33 8.85 -3.09
C LEU A 69 4.65 10.34 -2.85
N GLY A 70 5.72 10.66 -2.13
CA GLY A 70 6.15 12.04 -1.88
C GLY A 70 5.28 12.80 -0.86
N TYR A 71 4.44 12.11 -0.09
CA TYR A 71 3.65 12.70 0.99
C TYR A 71 3.55 11.76 2.19
N LYS A 72 3.17 12.28 3.36
CA LYS A 72 2.97 11.48 4.57
C LYS A 72 1.77 10.55 4.41
N TRP A 73 2.03 9.31 4.04
CA TRP A 73 1.03 8.27 3.87
C TRP A 73 0.96 7.39 5.12
N ARG A 74 -0.25 7.06 5.57
CA ARG A 74 -0.50 6.16 6.71
C ARG A 74 -1.73 5.29 6.48
N LEU A 75 -1.73 4.12 7.10
CA LEU A 75 -2.93 3.30 7.18
C LEU A 75 -3.97 4.01 8.04
N LEU A 76 -5.22 3.98 7.58
CA LEU A 76 -6.31 4.67 8.23
C LEU A 76 -6.92 3.80 9.33
N SER A 77 -7.32 4.44 10.42
CA SER A 77 -8.21 3.80 11.38
C SER A 77 -9.57 3.52 10.74
N ASP A 78 -10.35 2.63 11.34
CA ASP A 78 -11.71 2.33 10.87
C ASP A 78 -12.60 3.57 10.84
N ARG A 79 -12.42 4.45 11.82
CA ARG A 79 -13.14 5.72 11.93
C ARG A 79 -12.78 6.63 10.76
N ASP A 80 -11.49 6.87 10.55
CA ASP A 80 -11.01 7.79 9.50
C ASP A 80 -11.36 7.26 8.11
N PHE A 81 -11.26 5.94 7.91
CA PHE A 81 -11.60 5.31 6.65
C PHE A 81 -13.09 5.46 6.30
N LYS A 82 -14.00 5.36 7.28
CA LYS A 82 -15.44 5.55 7.07
C LYS A 82 -15.81 7.00 6.75
N GLN A 83 -15.00 7.96 7.15
CA GLN A 83 -15.21 9.39 6.87
C GLN A 83 -14.75 9.80 5.47
N LEU A 84 -14.09 8.91 4.71
CA LEU A 84 -13.66 9.20 3.36
C LEU A 84 -14.86 9.43 2.45
N THR A 85 -15.03 10.66 2.00
CA THR A 85 -15.95 11.04 0.94
C THR A 85 -15.24 10.89 -0.40
N VAL A 86 -15.43 9.75 -1.05
CA VAL A 86 -14.96 9.60 -2.43
C VAL A 86 -15.96 10.26 -3.34
N ASN A 87 -15.57 11.39 -3.93
CA ASN A 87 -16.34 12.00 -5.00
C ASN A 87 -16.10 11.20 -6.29
N VAL A 88 -16.72 10.03 -6.36
CA VAL A 88 -16.76 9.26 -7.61
C VAL A 88 -17.72 10.02 -8.50
N LYS A 89 -17.22 10.66 -9.57
CA LYS A 89 -18.12 11.04 -10.66
C LYS A 89 -18.74 9.74 -11.15
N SER A 90 -20.00 9.51 -10.81
CA SER A 90 -20.81 8.48 -11.46
C SER A 90 -20.70 8.77 -12.96
N GLY A 91 -20.07 7.87 -13.70
CA GLY A 91 -19.96 8.01 -15.14
C GLY A 91 -21.37 8.21 -15.71
N ALA A 92 -21.54 9.31 -16.44
CA ALA A 92 -22.67 9.53 -17.32
C ALA A 92 -22.52 8.65 -18.57
#